data_AF-A0A5D6XZ00-F1
#
_entry.id   AF-A0A5D6XZ00-F1
#
_cell.length_a   1.000
_cell.length_b   1.000
_cell.length_c   1.000
_cell.angle_alpha   90.00
_cell.angle_beta   90.00
_cell.angle_gamma   90.00
#
_symmetry.space_group_name_H-M   'P 1'
#
loop_
_entity.id
_entity.type
_entity.pdbx_description
1 polymer ?
#
loop_
_entity_poly.entity_id
_entity_poly.type
_entity_poly.pdbx_seq_one_letter_code
_entity_poly.pdbx_strand_id
1 'polypeptide(L)'
;MAEHELDEGVATTVVATAPMASSDLLSSEFADLFATRLARKAHESALLREPLEKLQALQREYVAKQVQQNVLDKLVRIETHEELLAAAAAPAEALGALRSSKLELQKAIQERAQWVLRIEQAARETEQEKRNVVEHAYDRPAFEGELERLTAEWKELQRRNAQRKAAVQMATGLLINDEEDCSRVLDQQTQDIQELHQKQKRLEDKKIDVTTHVKQTQEKIQEIVKRNDLRSKDVEAKQRQEDFYSLQRMKQWYEDMLRISSQLSDIAISHISSEFMEVTVLKSHSLRFFYDSETLRIRHVEVVQQDVDADDLVALVLRDNDLQFFLSEFRHRISSRSSKR
;
A
#
# COMPACT_ATOMS: atom_id res chain seq x y z
N MET A 1 58.53 61.14 31.60
CA MET A 1 59.35 60.63 30.48
C MET A 1 58.66 59.36 30.00
N ALA A 2 57.83 59.49 28.96
CA ALA A 2 58.09 59.05 27.57
C ALA A 2 57.89 57.52 27.44
N GLU A 3 56.73 57.10 26.91
CA GLU A 3 56.47 56.57 25.54
C GLU A 3 56.52 55.03 25.54
N HIS A 4 55.39 54.32 25.27
CA HIS A 4 54.95 53.74 23.96
C HIS A 4 56.01 52.76 23.39
N GLU A 5 55.78 51.46 23.09
CA GLU A 5 54.74 50.71 22.34
C GLU A 5 54.79 49.20 22.71
N LEU A 6 53.65 48.52 22.91
CA LEU A 6 53.03 47.47 22.07
C LEU A 6 53.89 46.26 21.66
N ASP A 7 53.52 45.05 22.11
CA ASP A 7 53.40 43.87 21.23
C ASP A 7 52.47 42.78 21.81
N GLU A 8 51.76 42.07 20.93
CA GLU A 8 50.65 41.14 21.16
C GLU A 8 51.08 39.70 21.49
N GLY A 9 50.19 38.93 22.15
CA GLY A 9 50.36 37.49 22.36
C GLY A 9 49.22 36.79 23.13
N VAL A 10 48.11 36.53 22.42
CA VAL A 10 47.11 35.43 22.50
C VAL A 10 47.49 34.21 23.38
N ALA A 11 46.64 33.45 24.10
CA ALA A 11 45.28 33.48 24.64
C ALA A 11 45.10 32.20 25.47
N THR A 12 44.26 32.17 26.52
CA THR A 12 43.37 31.02 26.82
C THR A 12 42.30 31.32 27.89
N THR A 13 41.05 31.16 27.43
CA THR A 13 39.86 30.58 28.10
C THR A 13 39.28 31.21 29.37
N VAL A 14 38.20 31.98 29.18
CA VAL A 14 37.17 32.23 30.21
C VAL A 14 35.88 31.56 29.75
N VAL A 15 35.38 30.62 30.55
CA VAL A 15 34.02 30.07 30.44
C VAL A 15 33.06 31.10 31.04
N ALA A 16 32.15 31.64 30.23
CA ALA A 16 31.08 32.50 30.67
C ALA A 16 29.72 31.78 30.52
N THR A 17 29.03 31.65 31.65
CA THR A 17 27.66 31.14 31.78
C THR A 17 26.65 32.15 31.21
N ALA A 18 25.73 31.66 30.35
CA ALA A 18 24.68 32.47 29.74
C ALA A 18 23.48 32.69 30.70
N PRO A 19 22.81 33.86 30.67
CA PRO A 19 21.60 34.11 31.45
C PRO A 19 20.33 33.65 30.70
N MET A 20 19.52 32.80 31.35
CA MET A 20 18.26 32.20 30.89
C MET A 20 17.04 33.03 31.32
N ALA A 21 16.86 34.26 30.82
CA ALA A 21 15.74 35.13 31.23
C ALA A 21 14.87 35.68 30.07
N SER A 22 15.15 35.34 28.81
CA SER A 22 14.46 35.91 27.64
C SER A 22 13.45 34.98 26.95
N SER A 23 13.37 33.70 27.35
CA SER A 23 12.52 32.71 26.67
C SER A 23 11.04 32.78 27.09
N ASP A 24 10.75 33.11 28.35
CA ASP A 24 9.39 33.02 28.90
C ASP A 24 8.49 34.20 28.50
N LEU A 25 9.07 35.39 28.32
CA LEU A 25 8.34 36.59 27.87
C LEU A 25 7.87 36.46 26.41
N LEU A 26 8.73 35.93 25.53
CA LEU A 26 8.39 35.67 24.13
C LEU A 26 7.33 34.57 23.98
N SER A 27 7.33 33.59 24.89
CA SER A 27 6.31 32.54 24.93
C SER A 27 4.94 33.09 25.37
N SER A 28 4.91 34.06 26.29
CA SER A 28 3.68 34.69 26.76
C SER A 28 3.05 35.58 25.68
N GLU A 29 3.85 36.42 25.02
CA GLU A 29 3.36 37.29 23.93
C GLU A 29 2.86 36.48 22.73
N PHE A 30 3.53 35.37 22.41
CA PHE A 30 3.07 34.45 21.37
C PHE A 30 1.74 33.79 21.75
N ALA A 31 1.58 33.34 23.00
CA ALA A 31 0.34 32.73 23.48
C ALA A 31 -0.84 33.71 23.41
N ASP A 32 -0.64 34.97 23.80
CA ASP A 32 -1.66 36.01 23.74
C ASP A 32 -2.06 36.37 22.31
N LEU A 33 -1.08 36.50 21.40
CA LEU A 33 -1.36 36.71 19.97
C LEU A 33 -2.11 35.53 19.35
N PHE A 34 -1.76 34.30 19.73
CA PHE A 34 -2.42 33.09 19.24
C PHE A 34 -3.86 32.98 19.77
N ALA A 35 -4.08 33.27 21.05
CA ALA A 35 -5.41 33.32 21.67
C ALA A 35 -6.29 34.41 21.03
N THR A 36 -5.73 35.57 20.75
CA THR A 36 -6.45 36.68 20.07
C THR A 36 -6.83 36.30 18.64
N ARG A 37 -5.94 35.61 17.92
CA ARG A 37 -6.21 35.12 16.56
C ARG A 37 -7.28 34.02 16.55
N LEU A 38 -7.30 33.14 17.56
CA LEU A 38 -8.35 32.14 17.75
C LEU A 38 -9.70 32.78 18.10
N ALA A 39 -9.72 33.77 18.99
CA ALA A 39 -10.94 34.51 19.34
C ALA A 39 -11.51 35.27 18.14
N ARG A 40 -10.64 35.90 17.34
CA ARG A 40 -11.04 36.56 16.09
C ARG A 40 -11.61 35.57 15.07
N LYS A 41 -10.98 34.41 14.89
CA LYS A 41 -11.46 33.35 13.98
C LYS A 41 -12.80 32.76 14.46
N ALA A 42 -12.99 32.62 15.77
CA ALA A 42 -14.26 32.20 16.36
C ALA A 42 -15.36 33.26 16.17
N HIS A 43 -15.02 34.55 16.28
CA HIS A 43 -15.95 35.65 16.04
C HIS A 43 -16.35 35.78 14.56
N GLU A 44 -15.38 35.66 13.64
CA GLU A 44 -15.63 35.63 12.19
C GLU A 44 -16.49 34.40 11.80
N SER A 45 -16.26 33.24 12.42
CA SER A 45 -17.10 32.04 12.23
C SER A 45 -18.52 32.21 12.76
N ALA A 46 -18.70 32.96 13.86
CA ALA A 46 -20.01 33.28 14.41
C ALA A 46 -20.78 34.27 13.52
N LEU A 47 -20.10 35.28 12.97
CA LEU A 47 -20.68 36.27 12.04
C LEU A 47 -21.10 35.65 10.70
N LEU A 48 -20.39 34.62 10.22
CA LEU A 48 -20.71 33.91 8.98
C LEU A 48 -21.84 32.89 9.12
N ARG A 49 -22.26 32.57 10.35
CA ARG A 49 -23.28 31.56 10.61
C ARG A 49 -24.68 32.00 10.17
N GLU A 50 -25.09 33.21 10.52
CA GLU A 50 -26.40 33.76 10.16
C GLU A 50 -26.59 33.96 8.63
N PRO A 51 -25.61 34.51 7.87
CA PRO A 51 -25.68 34.57 6.42
C PRO A 51 -25.77 33.19 5.76
N LEU A 52 -25.05 32.20 6.31
CA LEU A 52 -25.02 30.84 5.76
C LEU A 52 -26.34 30.12 6.01
N GLU A 53 -26.97 30.31 7.17
CA GLU A 53 -28.32 29.83 7.46
C GLU A 53 -29.37 30.49 6.54
N LYS A 54 -29.27 31.81 6.29
CA LYS A 54 -30.14 32.52 5.32
C LYS A 54 -29.94 32.01 3.89
N LEU A 55 -28.69 31.77 3.48
CA LEU A 55 -28.38 31.22 2.16
C LEU A 55 -28.99 29.82 2.00
N GLN A 56 -28.87 28.95 3.01
CA GLN A 56 -29.48 27.63 3.00
C GLN A 56 -31.00 27.70 2.96
N ALA A 57 -31.62 28.65 3.68
CA ALA A 57 -33.07 28.87 3.62
C ALA A 57 -33.53 29.30 2.23
N LEU A 58 -32.86 30.28 1.62
CA LEU A 58 -33.11 30.75 0.25
C LEU A 58 -32.90 29.63 -0.78
N GLN A 59 -31.86 28.82 -0.61
CA GLN A 59 -31.59 27.69 -1.50
C GLN A 59 -32.71 26.64 -1.42
N ARG A 60 -33.20 26.33 -0.21
CA ARG A 60 -34.34 25.41 -0.04
C ARG A 60 -35.60 25.97 -0.69
N GLU A 61 -35.88 27.26 -0.52
CA GLU A 61 -37.03 27.92 -1.12
C GLU A 61 -36.95 27.92 -2.66
N TYR A 62 -35.77 28.24 -3.22
CA TYR A 62 -35.53 28.20 -4.65
C TYR A 62 -35.75 26.81 -5.24
N VAL A 63 -35.18 25.77 -4.62
CA VAL A 63 -35.36 24.38 -5.05
C VAL A 63 -36.83 23.97 -4.95
N ALA A 64 -37.54 24.35 -3.89
CA ALA A 64 -38.97 24.06 -3.75
C ALA A 64 -39.79 24.70 -4.88
N LYS A 65 -39.53 25.98 -5.20
CA LYS A 65 -40.16 26.67 -6.32
C LYS A 65 -39.84 26.02 -7.66
N GLN A 66 -38.59 25.61 -7.88
CA GLN A 66 -38.17 24.96 -9.11
C GLN A 66 -38.83 23.58 -9.29
N VAL A 67 -38.94 22.79 -8.21
CA VAL A 67 -39.65 21.51 -8.21
C VAL A 67 -41.13 21.72 -8.52
N GLN A 68 -41.76 22.73 -7.91
CA GLN A 68 -43.16 23.07 -8.16
C GLN A 68 -43.39 23.46 -9.63
N GLN A 69 -42.53 24.31 -10.19
CA GLN A 69 -42.57 24.69 -11.61
C GLN A 69 -42.41 23.45 -12.51
N ASN A 70 -41.46 22.56 -12.20
CA ASN A 70 -41.21 21.34 -12.98
C ASN A 70 -42.41 20.39 -12.96
N VAL A 71 -43.09 20.26 -11.82
CA VAL A 71 -44.32 19.47 -11.70
C VAL A 71 -45.44 20.08 -12.55
N LEU A 72 -45.63 21.41 -12.50
CA LEU A 72 -46.61 22.10 -13.33
C LEU A 72 -46.31 21.94 -14.82
N ASP A 73 -45.06 22.14 -15.26
CA ASP A 73 -44.64 21.98 -16.65
C ASP A 73 -44.86 20.55 -17.16
N LYS A 74 -44.67 19.55 -16.30
CA LYS A 74 -44.94 18.14 -16.63
C LYS A 74 -46.44 17.85 -16.69
N LEU A 75 -47.23 18.39 -15.76
CA LEU A 75 -48.69 18.23 -15.76
C LEU A 75 -49.33 18.84 -17.02
N VAL A 76 -48.81 19.96 -17.52
CA VAL A 76 -49.28 20.59 -18.77
C VAL A 76 -49.04 19.71 -20.00
N ARG A 77 -48.07 18.79 -19.96
CA ARG A 77 -47.70 17.90 -21.08
C ARG A 77 -48.41 16.55 -21.05
N ILE A 78 -49.16 16.23 -19.99
CA ILE A 78 -49.89 14.98 -19.85
C ILE A 78 -51.25 15.15 -20.53
N GLU A 79 -51.49 14.41 -21.60
CA GLU A 79 -52.71 14.51 -22.40
C GLU A 79 -53.71 13.40 -22.06
N THR A 80 -53.24 12.30 -21.43
CA THR A 80 -54.06 11.13 -21.13
C THR A 80 -54.07 10.74 -19.64
N HIS A 81 -55.12 10.04 -19.22
CA HIS A 81 -55.27 9.58 -17.83
C HIS A 81 -54.24 8.50 -17.44
N GLU A 82 -53.83 7.65 -18.39
CA GLU A 82 -52.79 6.63 -18.16
C GLU A 82 -51.41 7.25 -17.91
N GLU A 83 -51.05 8.30 -18.66
CA GLU A 83 -49.82 9.07 -18.44
C GLU A 83 -49.80 9.76 -17.06
N LEU A 84 -50.96 10.25 -16.60
CA LEU A 84 -51.10 10.83 -15.25
C LEU A 84 -50.84 9.79 -14.15
N LEU A 85 -51.40 8.58 -14.30
CA LEU A 85 -51.20 7.49 -13.35
C LEU A 85 -49.74 7.01 -13.34
N ALA A 86 -49.10 6.91 -14.50
CA ALA A 86 -47.69 6.55 -14.60
C ALA A 86 -46.77 7.61 -13.96
N ALA A 87 -47.05 8.90 -14.21
CA ALA A 87 -46.30 10.01 -13.61
C ALA A 87 -46.48 10.09 -12.09
N ALA A 88 -47.65 9.70 -11.56
CA ALA A 88 -47.92 9.65 -10.13
C ALA A 88 -47.25 8.45 -9.41
N ALA A 89 -47.04 7.34 -10.12
CA ALA A 89 -46.38 6.15 -9.58
C ALA A 89 -44.84 6.27 -9.58
N ALA A 90 -44.26 6.96 -10.58
CA ALA A 90 -42.81 7.08 -10.77
C ALA A 90 -42.01 7.58 -9.53
N PRO A 91 -42.49 8.54 -8.70
CA PRO A 91 -41.78 8.96 -7.49
C PRO A 91 -41.71 7.87 -6.42
N ALA A 92 -42.77 7.07 -6.28
CA ALA A 92 -42.82 5.98 -5.29
C ALA A 92 -41.88 4.83 -5.70
N GLU A 93 -41.84 4.50 -6.99
CA GLU A 93 -40.92 3.51 -7.55
C GLU A 93 -39.46 3.96 -7.43
N ALA A 94 -39.16 5.22 -7.77
CA ALA A 94 -37.82 5.80 -7.63
C ALA A 94 -37.35 5.82 -6.16
N LEU A 95 -38.23 6.16 -5.22
CA LEU A 95 -37.93 6.09 -3.79
C LEU A 95 -37.75 4.64 -3.31
N GLY A 96 -38.51 3.70 -3.84
CA GLY A 96 -38.35 2.27 -3.59
C GLY A 96 -36.98 1.77 -4.03
N ALA A 97 -36.58 2.07 -5.26
CA ALA A 97 -35.28 1.73 -5.83
C ALA A 97 -34.11 2.39 -5.08
N LEU A 98 -34.27 3.66 -4.65
CA LEU A 98 -33.27 4.34 -3.83
C LEU A 98 -33.12 3.67 -2.46
N ARG A 99 -34.22 3.25 -1.83
CA ARG A 99 -34.19 2.55 -0.54
C ARG A 99 -33.53 1.18 -0.64
N SER A 100 -33.85 0.39 -1.66
CA SER A 100 -33.19 -0.90 -1.87
C SER A 100 -31.70 -0.73 -2.14
N SER A 101 -31.33 0.20 -3.02
CA SER A 101 -29.92 0.54 -3.30
C SER A 101 -29.17 0.98 -2.04
N LYS A 102 -29.80 1.79 -1.17
CA LYS A 102 -29.21 2.21 0.11
C LYS A 102 -28.94 1.02 1.04
N LEU A 103 -29.86 0.05 1.11
CA LEU A 103 -29.68 -1.16 1.94
C LEU A 103 -28.55 -2.04 1.40
N GLU A 104 -28.48 -2.22 0.08
CA GLU A 104 -27.40 -2.97 -0.57
C GLU A 104 -26.03 -2.32 -0.33
N LEU A 105 -25.94 -0.99 -0.46
CA LEU A 105 -24.72 -0.24 -0.17
C LEU A 105 -24.30 -0.38 1.30
N GLN A 106 -25.25 -0.33 2.25
CA GLN A 106 -24.94 -0.55 3.66
C GLN A 106 -24.40 -1.94 3.92
N LYS A 107 -24.98 -2.97 3.29
CA LYS A 107 -24.49 -4.35 3.37
C LYS A 107 -23.08 -4.47 2.80
N ALA A 108 -22.82 -3.90 1.62
CA ALA A 108 -21.51 -3.89 0.99
C ALA A 108 -20.44 -3.18 1.85
N ILE A 109 -20.80 -2.08 2.52
CA ILE A 109 -19.91 -1.38 3.46
C ILE A 109 -19.55 -2.28 4.64
N GLN A 110 -20.52 -3.00 5.23
CA GLN A 110 -20.28 -3.91 6.34
C GLN A 110 -19.38 -5.09 5.92
N GLU A 111 -19.62 -5.67 4.76
CA GLU A 111 -18.79 -6.74 4.21
C GLU A 111 -17.37 -6.25 3.94
N ARG A 112 -17.21 -5.06 3.35
CA ARG A 112 -15.89 -4.44 3.14
C ARG A 112 -15.15 -4.22 4.47
N ALA A 113 -15.83 -3.75 5.51
CA ALA A 113 -15.22 -3.58 6.83
C ALA A 113 -14.71 -4.91 7.41
N GLN A 114 -15.46 -6.00 7.25
CA GLN A 114 -15.03 -7.33 7.66
C GLN A 114 -13.82 -7.83 6.86
N TRP A 115 -13.79 -7.57 5.55
CA TRP A 115 -12.65 -7.92 4.70
C TRP A 115 -11.38 -7.16 5.08
N VAL A 116 -11.49 -5.87 5.40
CA VAL A 116 -10.37 -5.06 5.87
C VAL A 116 -9.77 -5.66 7.14
N LEU A 117 -10.60 -6.02 8.13
CA LEU A 117 -10.12 -6.67 9.36
C LEU A 117 -9.37 -7.98 9.08
N ARG A 118 -9.88 -8.81 8.16
CA ARG A 118 -9.20 -10.06 7.77
C ARG A 118 -7.86 -9.80 7.07
N ILE A 119 -7.79 -8.80 6.21
CA ILE A 119 -6.54 -8.40 5.54
C ILE A 119 -5.52 -7.87 6.55
N GLU A 120 -5.94 -7.04 7.49
CA GLU A 120 -5.07 -6.53 8.56
C GLU A 120 -4.54 -7.64 9.46
N GLN A 121 -5.36 -8.65 9.76
CA GLN A 121 -4.90 -9.83 10.49
C GLN A 121 -3.86 -10.61 9.68
N ALA A 122 -4.15 -10.93 8.41
CA ALA A 122 -3.24 -11.66 7.54
C ALA A 122 -1.91 -10.91 7.32
N ALA A 123 -1.96 -9.57 7.23
CA ALA A 123 -0.76 -8.74 7.12
C ALA A 123 0.10 -8.83 8.38
N ARG A 124 -0.51 -8.81 9.58
CA ARG A 124 0.20 -8.98 10.85
C ARG A 124 0.84 -10.37 10.96
N GLU A 125 0.11 -11.42 10.59
CA GLU A 125 0.63 -12.79 10.56
C GLU A 125 1.81 -12.91 9.60
N THR A 126 1.70 -12.36 8.38
CA THR A 126 2.78 -12.36 7.39
C THR A 126 4.02 -11.63 7.89
N GLU A 127 3.84 -10.50 8.57
CA GLU A 127 4.97 -9.73 9.09
C GLU A 127 5.65 -10.44 10.26
N GLN A 128 4.89 -11.16 11.10
CA GLN A 128 5.44 -12.02 12.13
C GLN A 128 6.24 -13.19 11.51
N GLU A 129 5.71 -13.83 10.47
CA GLU A 129 6.39 -14.93 9.78
C GLU A 129 7.72 -14.48 9.17
N LYS A 130 7.75 -13.29 8.55
CA LYS A 130 9.00 -12.69 8.04
C LYS A 130 10.04 -12.50 9.15
N ARG A 131 9.63 -12.01 10.32
CA ARG A 131 10.54 -11.85 11.47
C ARG A 131 11.12 -13.19 11.90
N ASN A 132 10.28 -14.22 12.04
CA ASN A 132 10.72 -15.57 12.37
C ASN A 132 11.73 -16.12 11.35
N VAL A 133 11.50 -15.88 10.04
CA VAL A 133 12.44 -16.29 8.99
C VAL A 133 13.79 -15.58 9.11
N VAL A 134 13.80 -14.29 9.44
CA VAL A 134 15.04 -13.53 9.67
C VAL A 134 15.78 -14.05 10.91
N GLU A 135 15.07 -14.33 12.00
CA GLU A 135 15.65 -14.92 13.21
C GLU A 135 16.24 -16.31 12.92
N HIS A 136 15.51 -17.17 12.21
CA HIS A 136 16.02 -18.48 11.80
C HIS A 136 17.23 -18.37 10.86
N ALA A 137 17.26 -17.39 9.96
CA ALA A 137 18.41 -17.14 9.10
C ALA A 137 19.63 -16.65 9.90
N TYR A 138 19.42 -15.89 10.97
CA TYR A 138 20.47 -15.46 11.89
C TYR A 138 21.03 -16.63 12.70
N ASP A 139 20.18 -17.55 13.19
CA ASP A 139 20.62 -18.71 13.98
C ASP A 139 21.22 -19.85 13.12
N ARG A 140 20.91 -19.87 11.83
CA ARG A 140 21.34 -20.91 10.89
C ARG A 140 22.83 -21.23 10.91
N PRO A 141 23.77 -20.25 10.91
CA PRO A 141 25.21 -20.55 10.95
C PRO A 141 25.64 -21.24 12.24
N ALA A 142 25.00 -20.94 13.37
CA ALA A 142 25.29 -21.62 14.63
C ALA A 142 24.86 -23.10 14.58
N PHE A 143 23.67 -23.38 14.03
CA PHE A 143 23.21 -24.75 13.81
C PHE A 143 24.06 -25.50 12.77
N GLU A 144 24.45 -24.85 11.67
CA GLU A 144 25.33 -25.44 10.67
C GLU A 144 26.71 -25.78 11.26
N GLY A 145 27.29 -24.88 12.08
CA GLY A 145 28.55 -25.12 12.78
C GLY A 145 28.46 -26.25 13.82
N GLU A 146 27.35 -26.34 14.57
CA GLU A 146 27.12 -27.44 15.51
C GLU A 146 26.96 -28.79 14.77
N LEU A 147 26.29 -28.78 13.63
CA LEU A 147 26.09 -29.96 12.78
C LEU A 147 27.42 -30.42 12.13
N GLU A 148 28.26 -29.48 11.69
CA GLU A 148 29.63 -29.76 11.23
C GLU A 148 30.48 -30.38 12.34
N ARG A 149 30.44 -29.80 13.55
CA ARG A 149 31.16 -30.33 14.73
C ARG A 149 30.73 -31.76 15.06
N LEU A 150 29.43 -32.00 15.16
CA LEU A 150 28.88 -33.34 15.43
C LEU A 150 29.23 -34.34 14.33
N THR A 151 29.24 -33.90 13.06
CA THR A 151 29.65 -34.74 11.93
C THR A 151 31.14 -35.10 12.01
N ALA A 152 32.00 -34.16 12.40
CA ALA A 152 33.42 -34.42 12.61
C ALA A 152 33.66 -35.40 13.76
N GLU A 153 32.97 -35.23 14.89
CA GLU A 153 33.03 -36.16 16.02
C GLU A 153 32.58 -37.57 15.64
N TRP A 154 31.50 -37.67 14.86
CA TRP A 154 31.01 -38.94 14.35
C TRP A 154 32.01 -39.63 13.41
N LYS A 155 32.63 -38.88 12.48
CA LYS A 155 33.67 -39.43 11.58
C LYS A 155 34.90 -39.91 12.35
N GLU A 156 35.33 -39.18 13.36
CA GLU A 156 36.46 -39.60 14.19
C GLU A 156 36.13 -40.84 15.04
N LEU A 157 34.91 -40.92 15.57
CA LEU A 157 34.41 -42.14 16.22
C LEU A 157 34.39 -43.33 15.24
N GLN A 158 33.92 -43.12 14.01
CA GLN A 158 33.92 -44.15 12.97
C GLN A 158 35.34 -44.60 12.62
N ARG A 159 36.29 -43.67 12.53
CA ARG A 159 37.71 -43.96 12.28
C ARG A 159 38.31 -44.80 13.41
N ARG A 160 38.09 -44.40 14.66
CA ARG A 160 38.53 -45.16 15.84
C ARG A 160 37.90 -46.55 15.90
N ASN A 161 36.63 -46.67 15.54
CA ASN A 161 35.96 -47.96 15.49
C ASN A 161 36.54 -48.85 14.37
N ALA A 162 36.81 -48.31 13.19
CA ALA A 162 37.50 -49.03 12.11
C ALA A 162 38.91 -49.47 12.51
N GLN A 163 39.66 -48.62 13.22
CA GLN A 163 40.97 -48.96 13.76
C GLN A 163 40.90 -50.05 14.84
N ARG A 164 39.94 -49.98 15.75
CA ARG A 164 39.69 -51.05 16.73
C ARG A 164 39.31 -52.35 16.05
N LYS A 165 38.44 -52.30 15.03
CA LYS A 165 38.08 -53.48 14.22
C LYS A 165 39.29 -54.07 13.51
N ALA A 166 40.15 -53.25 12.92
CA ALA A 166 41.39 -53.70 12.30
C ALA A 166 42.37 -54.29 13.32
N ALA A 167 42.52 -53.66 14.50
CA ALA A 167 43.36 -54.15 15.58
C ALA A 167 42.85 -55.48 16.15
N VAL A 168 41.54 -55.62 16.34
CA VAL A 168 40.89 -56.88 16.72
C VAL A 168 41.10 -57.92 15.63
N GLN A 169 40.90 -57.60 14.35
CA GLN A 169 41.15 -58.54 13.24
C GLN A 169 42.62 -58.97 13.15
N MET A 170 43.58 -58.06 13.41
CA MET A 170 45.01 -58.38 13.49
C MET A 170 45.36 -59.22 14.72
N ALA A 171 44.77 -58.92 15.89
CA ALA A 171 44.93 -59.71 17.10
C ALA A 171 44.25 -61.09 17.01
N THR A 172 43.16 -61.18 16.24
CA THR A 172 42.46 -62.44 15.92
C THR A 172 43.23 -63.26 14.88
N GLY A 173 44.24 -62.67 14.23
CA GLY A 173 45.24 -63.32 13.37
C GLY A 173 46.46 -63.89 14.10
N LEU A 174 46.27 -64.45 15.32
CA LEU A 174 47.26 -64.97 16.32
C LEU A 174 47.85 -63.88 17.25
N LEU A 175 47.97 -64.03 18.58
CA LEU A 175 47.80 -65.14 19.52
C LEU A 175 46.91 -64.71 20.71
N ILE A 176 45.91 -65.52 21.07
CA ILE A 176 45.35 -65.52 22.43
C ILE A 176 46.41 -66.21 23.30
N ASN A 177 47.16 -65.43 24.06
CA ASN A 177 48.19 -65.97 24.95
C ASN A 177 47.65 -66.26 26.35
N ASP A 178 46.51 -65.69 26.76
CA ASP A 178 45.90 -65.89 28.08
C ASP A 178 44.35 -65.88 28.03
N GLU A 179 43.73 -66.64 28.94
CA GLU A 179 42.28 -66.87 29.04
C GLU A 179 41.48 -65.58 29.36
N GLU A 180 42.12 -64.60 30.01
CA GLU A 180 41.54 -63.28 30.31
C GLU A 180 41.39 -62.37 29.08
N ASP A 181 42.17 -62.56 28.02
CA ASP A 181 42.03 -61.78 26.79
C ASP A 181 40.82 -62.27 25.96
N CYS A 182 40.52 -63.57 26.03
CA CYS A 182 39.30 -64.13 25.45
C CYS A 182 38.04 -63.58 26.11
N SER A 183 38.01 -63.50 27.44
CA SER A 183 36.84 -62.95 28.15
C SER A 183 36.64 -61.47 27.83
N ARG A 184 37.70 -60.67 27.78
CA ARG A 184 37.62 -59.25 27.40
C ARG A 184 37.11 -59.04 25.97
N VAL A 185 37.55 -59.86 25.02
CA VAL A 185 37.07 -59.77 23.62
C VAL A 185 35.60 -60.18 23.53
N LEU A 186 35.17 -61.22 24.26
CA LEU A 186 33.76 -61.64 24.33
C LEU A 186 32.86 -60.59 24.99
N ASP A 187 33.32 -59.97 26.08
CA ASP A 187 32.60 -58.88 26.75
C ASP A 187 32.46 -57.67 25.83
N GLN A 188 33.53 -57.29 25.12
CA GLN A 188 33.49 -56.19 24.15
C GLN A 188 32.56 -56.50 22.98
N GLN A 189 32.59 -57.73 22.43
CA GLN A 189 31.68 -58.14 21.36
C GLN A 189 30.22 -58.14 21.83
N THR A 190 29.97 -58.59 23.06
CA THR A 190 28.63 -58.59 23.66
C THR A 190 28.12 -57.17 23.84
N GLN A 191 28.97 -56.26 24.30
CA GLN A 191 28.63 -54.84 24.45
C GLN A 191 28.35 -54.18 23.10
N ASP A 192 29.18 -54.42 22.08
CA ASP A 192 28.98 -53.88 20.73
C ASP A 192 27.67 -54.39 20.09
N ILE A 193 27.31 -55.66 20.31
CA ILE A 193 26.04 -56.25 19.86
C ILE A 193 24.85 -55.58 20.56
N GLN A 194 24.95 -55.34 21.87
CA GLN A 194 23.90 -54.65 22.62
C GLN A 194 23.73 -53.20 22.14
N GLU A 195 24.82 -52.48 21.90
CA GLU A 195 24.78 -51.13 21.34
C GLU A 195 24.15 -51.09 19.95
N LEU A 196 24.46 -52.08 19.10
CA LEU A 196 23.85 -52.21 17.77
C LEU A 196 22.35 -52.46 17.87
N HIS A 197 21.90 -53.35 18.76
CA HIS A 197 20.48 -53.60 18.99
C HIS A 197 19.74 -52.35 19.50
N GLN A 198 20.35 -51.60 20.41
CA GLN A 198 19.77 -50.32 20.88
C GLN A 198 19.68 -49.29 19.76
N LYS A 199 20.71 -49.18 18.91
CA LYS A 199 20.70 -48.31 17.73
C LYS A 199 19.60 -48.72 16.74
N GLN A 200 19.45 -50.02 16.48
CA GLN A 200 18.40 -50.54 15.61
C GLN A 200 17.01 -50.18 16.15
N LYS A 201 16.75 -50.40 17.44
CA LYS A 201 15.47 -50.05 18.06
C LYS A 201 15.15 -48.55 17.92
N ARG A 202 16.13 -47.67 18.19
CA ARG A 202 15.96 -46.22 18.00
C ARG A 202 15.66 -45.84 16.55
N LEU A 203 16.24 -46.54 15.57
CA LEU A 203 15.97 -46.30 14.15
C LEU A 203 14.57 -46.79 13.75
N GLU A 204 14.10 -47.91 14.30
CA GLU A 204 12.73 -48.39 14.11
C GLU A 204 11.70 -47.41 14.70
N ASP A 205 11.93 -46.91 15.91
CA ASP A 205 11.08 -45.89 16.54
C ASP A 205 11.01 -44.62 15.67
N LYS A 206 12.17 -44.09 15.24
CA LYS A 206 12.23 -42.93 14.34
C LYS A 206 11.51 -43.17 13.01
N LYS A 207 11.56 -44.38 12.46
CA LYS A 207 10.84 -44.74 11.23
C LYS A 207 9.33 -44.64 11.43
N ILE A 208 8.83 -45.08 12.59
CA ILE A 208 7.40 -45.00 12.93
C ILE A 208 6.96 -43.53 13.04
N ASP A 209 7.74 -42.69 13.71
CA ASP A 209 7.45 -41.26 13.85
C ASP A 209 7.42 -40.55 12.49
N VAL A 210 8.45 -40.75 11.67
CA VAL A 210 8.52 -40.16 10.32
C VAL A 210 7.35 -40.62 9.45
N THR A 211 7.00 -41.91 9.51
CA THR A 211 5.85 -42.44 8.75
C THR A 211 4.54 -41.78 9.19
N THR A 212 4.40 -41.49 10.48
CA THR A 212 3.22 -40.81 11.03
C THR A 212 3.15 -39.36 10.56
N HIS A 213 4.27 -38.63 10.61
CA HIS A 213 4.35 -37.26 10.08
C HIS A 213 4.08 -37.18 8.58
N VAL A 214 4.57 -38.15 7.79
CA VAL A 214 4.29 -38.22 6.36
C VAL A 214 2.79 -38.41 6.11
N LYS A 215 2.12 -39.31 6.85
CA LYS A 215 0.66 -39.50 6.74
C LYS A 215 -0.11 -38.22 7.08
N GLN A 216 0.21 -37.57 8.19
CA GLN A 216 -0.43 -36.31 8.58
C GLN A 216 -0.22 -35.19 7.55
N THR A 217 0.97 -35.10 6.97
CA THR A 217 1.27 -34.11 5.93
C THR A 217 0.51 -34.41 4.65
N GLN A 218 0.41 -35.69 4.27
CA GLN A 218 -0.37 -36.12 3.10
C GLN A 218 -1.86 -35.78 3.25
N GLU A 219 -2.44 -35.98 4.43
CA GLU A 219 -3.83 -35.61 4.72
C GLU A 219 -4.04 -34.09 4.60
N LYS A 220 -3.13 -33.28 5.16
CA LYS A 220 -3.18 -31.81 5.02
C LYS A 220 -3.08 -31.37 3.56
N ILE A 221 -2.20 -31.98 2.77
CA ILE A 221 -2.08 -31.68 1.33
C ILE A 221 -3.40 -31.97 0.62
N GLN A 222 -4.03 -33.12 0.90
CA GLN A 222 -5.31 -33.48 0.30
C GLN A 222 -6.42 -32.49 0.67
N GLU A 223 -6.47 -32.00 1.91
CA GLU A 223 -7.42 -30.97 2.33
C GLU A 223 -7.22 -29.65 1.57
N ILE A 224 -5.97 -29.20 1.42
CA ILE A 224 -5.65 -27.98 0.68
C ILE A 224 -6.04 -28.12 -0.79
N VAL A 225 -5.76 -29.28 -1.41
CA VAL A 225 -6.16 -29.57 -2.79
C VAL A 225 -7.67 -29.51 -2.96
N LYS A 226 -8.44 -30.13 -2.05
CA LYS A 226 -9.91 -30.05 -2.08
C LYS A 226 -10.42 -28.61 -1.92
N ARG A 227 -9.81 -27.83 -1.01
CA ARG A 227 -10.18 -26.42 -0.80
C ARG A 227 -9.85 -25.55 -2.02
N ASN A 228 -8.76 -25.85 -2.73
CA ASN A 228 -8.39 -25.17 -3.96
C ASN A 228 -9.38 -25.48 -5.10
N ASP A 229 -9.76 -26.75 -5.28
CA ASP A 229 -10.75 -27.16 -6.29
C ASP A 229 -12.11 -26.47 -6.06
N LEU A 230 -12.54 -26.34 -4.80
CA LEU A 230 -13.75 -25.60 -4.44
C LEU A 230 -13.64 -24.10 -4.76
N ARG A 231 -12.47 -23.47 -4.54
CA ARG A 231 -12.22 -22.06 -4.90
C ARG A 231 -12.14 -21.84 -6.42
N SER A 232 -11.66 -22.81 -7.18
CA SER A 232 -11.61 -22.75 -8.65
C SER A 232 -13.01 -22.82 -9.29
N LYS A 233 -13.95 -23.47 -8.59
CA LYS A 233 -15.38 -23.54 -8.97
C LYS A 233 -16.20 -22.37 -8.45
N ASP A 234 -15.60 -21.46 -7.69
CA ASP A 234 -16.27 -20.30 -7.11
C ASP A 234 -16.61 -19.28 -8.21
N VAL A 235 -17.90 -19.05 -8.40
CA VAL A 235 -18.45 -18.16 -9.44
C VAL A 235 -17.92 -16.74 -9.26
N GLU A 236 -17.71 -16.30 -8.02
CA GLU A 236 -17.17 -14.98 -7.74
C GLU A 236 -15.71 -14.82 -8.18
N ALA A 237 -14.90 -15.89 -8.12
CA ALA A 237 -13.52 -15.83 -8.59
C ALA A 237 -13.47 -15.69 -10.12
N LYS A 238 -14.35 -16.38 -10.84
CA LYS A 238 -14.51 -16.21 -12.29
C LYS A 238 -15.04 -14.83 -12.64
N GLN A 239 -16.02 -14.33 -11.91
CA GLN A 239 -16.56 -12.98 -12.14
C GLN A 239 -15.47 -11.92 -11.98
N ARG A 240 -14.68 -11.96 -10.90
CA ARG A 240 -13.55 -11.03 -10.71
C ARG A 240 -12.52 -11.11 -11.83
N GLN A 241 -12.28 -12.32 -12.36
CA GLN A 241 -11.38 -12.52 -13.48
C GLN A 241 -11.94 -11.91 -14.78
N GLU A 242 -13.23 -12.09 -15.05
CA GLU A 242 -13.91 -11.47 -16.19
C GLU A 242 -13.94 -9.93 -16.07
N ASP A 243 -14.22 -9.41 -14.86
CA ASP A 243 -14.21 -7.98 -14.57
C ASP A 243 -12.81 -7.38 -14.81
N PHE A 244 -11.75 -8.08 -14.39
CA PHE A 244 -10.36 -7.69 -14.66
C PHE A 244 -10.09 -7.58 -16.17
N TYR A 245 -10.48 -8.58 -16.96
CA TYR A 245 -10.32 -8.54 -18.42
C TYR A 245 -11.18 -7.47 -19.09
N SER A 246 -12.35 -7.15 -18.53
CA SER A 246 -13.19 -6.04 -18.99
C SER A 246 -12.50 -4.70 -18.75
N LEU A 247 -11.99 -4.46 -17.55
CA LEU A 247 -11.25 -3.25 -17.19
C LEU A 247 -9.99 -3.08 -18.04
N GLN A 248 -9.28 -4.18 -18.32
CA GLN A 248 -8.10 -4.14 -19.18
C GLN A 248 -8.47 -3.75 -20.62
N ARG A 249 -9.57 -4.28 -21.17
CA ARG A 249 -10.08 -3.87 -22.49
C ARG A 249 -10.51 -2.40 -22.50
N MET A 250 -11.19 -1.93 -21.45
CA MET A 250 -11.55 -0.52 -21.32
C MET A 250 -10.31 0.38 -21.28
N LYS A 251 -9.28 0.02 -20.50
CA LYS A 251 -8.01 0.74 -20.46
C LYS A 251 -7.40 0.85 -21.87
N GLN A 252 -7.30 -0.26 -22.58
CA GLN A 252 -6.76 -0.28 -23.94
C GLN A 252 -7.55 0.63 -24.88
N TRP A 253 -8.89 0.61 -24.78
CA TRP A 253 -9.75 1.46 -25.58
C TRP A 253 -9.57 2.94 -25.28
N TYR A 254 -9.41 3.32 -24.01
CA TYR A 254 -9.11 4.70 -23.64
C TYR A 254 -7.73 5.15 -24.13
N GLU A 255 -6.72 4.28 -24.07
CA GLU A 255 -5.39 4.57 -24.63
C GLU A 255 -5.46 4.77 -26.15
N ASP A 256 -6.21 3.93 -26.86
CA ASP A 256 -6.43 4.05 -28.30
C ASP A 256 -7.18 5.34 -28.65
N MET A 257 -8.23 5.70 -27.89
CA MET A 257 -8.96 6.95 -28.05
C MET A 257 -8.08 8.17 -27.77
N LEU A 258 -7.26 8.13 -26.72
CA LEU A 258 -6.32 9.20 -26.40
C LEU A 258 -5.29 9.38 -27.53
N ARG A 259 -4.78 8.27 -28.09
CA ARG A 259 -3.87 8.29 -29.23
C ARG A 259 -4.52 8.92 -30.47
N ILE A 260 -5.73 8.49 -30.82
CA ILE A 260 -6.47 9.02 -31.99
C ILE A 260 -6.78 10.52 -31.78
N SER A 261 -7.28 10.88 -30.59
CA SER A 261 -7.57 12.28 -30.24
C SER A 261 -6.32 13.14 -30.33
N SER A 262 -5.18 12.64 -29.83
CA SER A 262 -3.90 13.33 -29.93
C SER A 262 -3.43 13.52 -31.37
N GLN A 263 -3.63 12.52 -32.23
CA GLN A 263 -3.30 12.63 -33.66
C GLN A 263 -4.18 13.64 -34.41
N LEU A 264 -5.46 13.78 -34.02
CA LEU A 264 -6.40 14.70 -34.67
C LEU A 264 -6.29 16.14 -34.15
N SER A 265 -6.06 16.29 -32.85
CA SER A 265 -6.05 17.60 -32.17
C SER A 265 -4.66 18.18 -31.98
N ASP A 266 -3.60 17.39 -32.23
CA ASP A 266 -2.22 17.69 -31.85
C ASP A 266 -2.04 18.07 -30.36
N ILE A 267 -2.99 17.69 -29.52
CA ILE A 267 -2.97 17.87 -28.07
C ILE A 267 -2.80 16.50 -27.44
N ALA A 268 -1.71 16.28 -26.71
CA ALA A 268 -1.39 15.01 -26.07
C ALA A 268 -1.44 15.19 -24.54
N ILE A 269 -2.23 14.36 -23.85
CA ILE A 269 -2.13 14.26 -22.39
C ILE A 269 -1.00 13.29 -22.07
N SER A 270 0.05 13.79 -21.44
CA SER A 270 1.29 13.04 -21.19
C SER A 270 1.30 12.37 -19.81
N HIS A 271 0.73 13.05 -18.80
CA HIS A 271 0.71 12.58 -17.42
C HIS A 271 -0.53 13.09 -16.68
N ILE A 272 -1.13 12.24 -15.85
CA ILE A 272 -2.24 12.58 -14.95
C ILE A 272 -1.88 12.03 -13.57
N SER A 273 -1.91 12.89 -12.55
CA SER A 273 -1.65 12.53 -11.14
C SER A 273 -2.80 12.98 -10.22
N SER A 274 -2.67 12.86 -8.91
CA SER A 274 -3.66 13.43 -7.97
C SER A 274 -3.62 14.96 -7.95
N GLU A 275 -2.46 15.55 -8.22
CA GLU A 275 -2.21 16.99 -8.02
C GLU A 275 -2.25 17.80 -9.32
N PHE A 276 -1.83 17.19 -10.43
CA PHE A 276 -1.73 17.87 -11.72
C PHE A 276 -1.87 16.95 -12.93
N MET A 277 -2.22 17.56 -14.05
CA MET A 277 -2.21 16.96 -15.39
C MET A 277 -1.26 17.74 -16.30
N GLU A 278 -0.43 17.02 -17.06
CA GLU A 278 0.49 17.59 -18.02
C GLU A 278 0.02 17.33 -19.46
N VAL A 279 -0.13 18.41 -20.21
CA VAL A 279 -0.66 18.43 -21.58
C VAL A 279 0.36 19.05 -22.51
N THR A 280 0.67 18.37 -23.60
CA THR A 280 1.55 18.86 -24.66
C THR A 280 0.71 19.31 -25.85
N VAL A 281 0.93 20.53 -26.33
CA VAL A 281 0.24 21.11 -27.49
C VAL A 281 1.22 21.24 -28.65
N LEU A 282 0.81 20.78 -29.84
CA LEU A 282 1.61 20.77 -31.08
C LEU A 282 3.01 20.16 -30.89
N LYS A 283 3.13 19.18 -29.97
CA LYS A 283 4.39 18.49 -29.58
C LYS A 283 5.54 19.40 -29.15
N SER A 284 5.29 20.70 -28.98
CA SER A 284 6.31 21.72 -28.78
C SER A 284 6.15 22.37 -27.41
N HIS A 285 4.92 22.66 -26.99
CA HIS A 285 4.64 23.41 -25.77
C HIS A 285 4.01 22.51 -24.72
N SER A 286 4.56 22.52 -23.50
CA SER A 286 4.00 21.77 -22.36
C SER A 286 3.27 22.71 -21.40
N LEU A 287 2.12 22.25 -20.91
CA LEU A 287 1.24 22.92 -19.97
C LEU A 287 1.01 21.98 -18.78
N ARG A 288 1.05 22.52 -17.56
CA ARG A 288 0.64 21.78 -16.37
C ARG A 288 -0.56 22.44 -15.73
N PHE A 289 -1.62 21.68 -15.56
CA PHE A 289 -2.85 22.08 -14.90
C PHE A 289 -2.88 21.46 -13.51
N PHE A 290 -2.81 22.29 -12.49
CA PHE A 290 -3.01 21.87 -11.10
C PHE A 290 -4.48 21.98 -10.76
N TYR A 291 -5.06 20.91 -10.25
CA TYR A 291 -6.49 20.85 -9.93
C TYR A 291 -6.73 20.29 -8.54
N ASP A 292 -7.90 20.61 -8.01
CA ASP A 292 -8.41 20.03 -6.79
C ASP A 292 -8.99 18.64 -7.06
N SER A 293 -8.51 17.60 -6.37
CA SER A 293 -8.98 16.22 -6.58
C SER A 293 -10.44 15.98 -6.16
N GLU A 294 -11.01 16.81 -5.28
CA GLU A 294 -12.39 16.69 -4.82
C GLU A 294 -13.36 17.50 -5.69
N THR A 295 -12.97 18.72 -6.08
CA THR A 295 -13.85 19.62 -6.84
C THR A 295 -13.59 19.65 -8.35
N LEU A 296 -12.49 19.03 -8.80
CA LEU A 296 -12.01 19.01 -10.19
C LEU A 296 -11.86 20.42 -10.80
N ARG A 297 -11.67 21.43 -9.96
CA ARG A 297 -11.42 22.81 -10.37
C ARG A 297 -9.93 23.07 -10.55
N ILE A 298 -9.56 23.69 -11.65
CA ILE A 298 -8.20 24.12 -11.93
C ILE A 298 -7.86 25.28 -10.98
N ARG A 299 -6.78 25.11 -10.21
CA ARG A 299 -6.29 26.10 -9.24
C ARG A 299 -5.13 26.92 -9.80
N HIS A 300 -4.32 26.31 -10.64
CA HIS A 300 -3.13 26.94 -11.21
C HIS A 300 -2.79 26.30 -12.55
N VAL A 301 -2.25 27.11 -13.47
CA VAL A 301 -1.75 26.64 -14.76
C VAL A 301 -0.32 27.14 -14.91
N GLU A 302 0.60 26.22 -15.13
CA GLU A 302 2.00 26.51 -15.41
C GLU A 302 2.25 26.30 -16.91
N VAL A 303 2.60 27.37 -17.61
CA VAL A 303 3.02 27.32 -19.02
C VAL A 303 4.54 27.18 -19.03
N VAL A 304 5.04 25.99 -19.39
CA VAL A 304 6.48 25.65 -19.26
C VAL A 304 7.33 26.46 -20.25
N GLN A 305 6.76 26.87 -21.38
CA GLN A 305 7.42 27.72 -22.37
C GLN A 305 6.72 29.08 -22.41
N GLN A 306 7.40 30.11 -21.91
CA GLN A 306 6.89 31.49 -21.82
C GLN A 306 6.96 32.26 -23.14
N ASP A 307 7.26 31.59 -24.25
CA ASP A 307 7.28 32.25 -25.54
C ASP A 307 5.88 32.67 -25.96
N VAL A 308 4.81 32.03 -25.48
CA VAL A 308 3.39 32.39 -25.70
C VAL A 308 2.79 33.17 -24.53
N ASP A 309 2.25 34.35 -24.81
CA ASP A 309 1.44 35.12 -23.84
C ASP A 309 0.06 34.48 -23.70
N ALA A 310 -0.22 33.96 -22.50
CA ALA A 310 -1.43 33.22 -22.17
C ALA A 310 -2.03 33.63 -20.82
N ASP A 311 -1.59 34.76 -20.23
CA ASP A 311 -2.03 35.18 -18.89
C ASP A 311 -3.54 35.44 -18.84
N ASP A 312 -4.11 35.97 -19.92
CA ASP A 312 -5.54 36.17 -20.09
C ASP A 312 -6.32 34.85 -20.16
N LEU A 313 -5.79 33.85 -20.88
CA LEU A 313 -6.35 32.50 -20.95
C LEU A 313 -6.25 31.79 -19.60
N VAL A 314 -5.15 31.96 -18.88
CA VAL A 314 -4.98 31.42 -17.52
C VAL A 314 -6.00 32.04 -16.57
N ALA A 315 -6.22 33.35 -16.63
CA ALA A 315 -7.25 34.00 -15.81
C ALA A 315 -8.67 33.48 -16.13
N LEU A 316 -8.97 33.24 -17.41
CA LEU A 316 -10.25 32.69 -17.86
C LEU A 316 -10.47 31.25 -17.40
N VAL A 317 -9.47 30.37 -17.55
CA VAL A 317 -9.62 28.96 -17.17
C VAL A 317 -9.71 28.78 -15.65
N LEU A 318 -9.06 29.64 -14.86
CA LEU A 318 -9.19 29.63 -13.40
C LEU A 318 -10.57 30.11 -12.92
N ARG A 319 -11.24 30.98 -13.70
CA ARG A 319 -12.56 31.50 -13.36
C ARG A 319 -13.68 30.56 -13.81
N ASP A 320 -13.62 30.13 -15.06
CA ASP A 320 -14.73 29.46 -15.74
C ASP A 320 -14.55 27.93 -15.78
N ASN A 321 -13.36 27.43 -15.41
CA ASN A 321 -12.97 26.01 -15.43
C ASN A 321 -13.15 25.35 -16.83
N ASP A 322 -13.08 26.15 -17.90
CA ASP A 322 -13.22 25.68 -19.27
C ASP A 322 -11.86 25.37 -19.90
N LEU A 323 -11.42 24.13 -19.68
CA LEU A 323 -10.16 23.62 -20.23
C LEU A 323 -10.21 23.49 -21.77
N GLN A 324 -11.39 23.22 -22.34
CA GLN A 324 -11.54 23.01 -23.78
C GLN A 324 -11.32 24.32 -24.53
N PHE A 325 -11.93 25.40 -24.05
CA PHE A 325 -11.70 26.75 -24.58
C PHE A 325 -10.22 27.13 -24.46
N PHE A 326 -9.63 26.95 -23.28
CA PHE A 326 -8.21 27.25 -23.05
C PHE A 326 -7.29 26.54 -24.05
N LEU A 327 -7.42 25.22 -24.19
CA LEU A 327 -6.56 24.42 -25.06
C LEU A 327 -6.75 24.76 -26.55
N SER A 328 -7.98 25.08 -26.95
CA SER A 328 -8.29 25.46 -28.33
C SER A 328 -7.67 26.80 -28.72
N GLU A 329 -7.83 27.81 -27.87
CA GLU A 329 -7.25 29.15 -28.08
C GLU A 329 -5.73 29.14 -27.95
N PHE A 330 -5.19 28.43 -26.95
CA PHE A 330 -3.75 28.31 -26.77
C PHE A 330 -3.09 27.62 -27.99
N ARG A 331 -3.70 26.55 -28.52
CA ARG A 331 -3.27 25.93 -29.78
C ARG A 331 -3.31 26.93 -30.94
N HIS A 332 -4.37 27.73 -31.07
CA HIS A 332 -4.47 28.73 -32.13
C HIS A 332 -3.37 29.80 -32.04
N ARG A 333 -3.02 30.26 -30.83
CA ARG A 333 -1.93 31.22 -30.60
C ARG A 333 -0.57 30.66 -30.98
N ILE A 334 -0.31 29.38 -30.71
CA ILE A 334 0.93 28.72 -31.15
C ILE A 334 0.95 28.62 -32.69
N SER A 335 -0.12 28.11 -33.31
CA SER A 335 -0.22 27.94 -34.77
C SER A 335 -0.10 29.25 -35.55
N SER A 336 -0.72 30.33 -35.07
CA SER A 336 -0.67 31.64 -35.72
C SER A 336 0.71 32.29 -35.67
N ARG A 337 1.55 31.91 -34.70
CA ARG A 337 2.95 32.36 -34.59
C ARG A 337 3.90 31.51 -35.42
N SER A 338 3.70 30.20 -35.50
CA SER A 338 4.48 29.36 -36.42
C SER A 338 4.24 29.71 -37.89
N SER A 339 3.08 30.29 -38.23
CA SER A 339 2.77 30.78 -39.59
C SER A 339 3.34 32.17 -39.93
N LYS A 340 3.87 32.91 -38.95
CA LYS A 340 4.47 34.25 -39.14
C LYS A 340 6.01 34.24 -39.17
N ARG A 341 6.63 33.07 -38.99
CA ARG A 341 8.03 32.80 -39.32
C ARG A 341 8.07 32.09 -40.66
#